data_AF-A0A7S2SR12-F1
#
_entry.id   AF-A0A7S2SR12-F1
#
_cell.length_a   1.000
_cell.length_b   1.000
_cell.length_c   1.000
_cell.angle_alpha   90.00
_cell.angle_beta   90.00
_cell.angle_gamma   90.00
#
_symmetry.space_group_name_H-M   'P 1'
#
loop_
_entity.id
_entity.type
_entity.pdbx_description
1 polymer ?
#
loop_
_entity_poly.entity_id
_entity_poly.type
_entity_poly.pdbx_seq_one_letter_code
_entity_poly.pdbx_strand_id
1 'polypeptide(L)'
;FRQENRRLQDVLTLDFHRTIYHTYTHIQFKYIFHAKTPILMDVLASTAFSLTLAGNSGISPFLTMLLIGIAERLSPDRFHMSDVMENVVSSWPSLCLWTILTVLEYVGKCVPVIDQIVDGVEAFIVPVLSTLATSSTFGTYGSNDNYNENDNGNNSNNNIYNEGNNNNNENNERNLTSTHSLSTVIQTFFQITIIFTGILLALSLHFFKMLVRLLGVGCLTPFLTVVEATTVVTGVLISVFVRKLAIVFAGCMLLAAGYNAKRRYEKWEERHKGDDDERQLQQHQHQQCEVSGSGDALSGGHHGRAITTEYEQMKDEPVIENSGS
;
A
#
# COMPACT_ATOMS: atom_id res chain seq x y z
N PHE A 1 21.71 -49.02 -16.13
CA PHE A 1 22.84 -48.96 -15.17
C PHE A 1 23.90 -47.89 -15.44
N ARG A 2 24.88 -48.05 -16.36
CA ARG A 2 25.97 -47.03 -16.51
C ARG A 2 25.50 -45.65 -17.02
N GLN A 3 24.38 -45.61 -17.74
CA GLN A 3 23.79 -44.37 -18.25
C GLN A 3 22.84 -43.70 -17.24
N GLU A 4 22.27 -44.50 -16.34
CA GLU A 4 21.34 -44.06 -15.30
C GLU A 4 22.07 -43.42 -14.12
N ASN A 5 23.26 -43.95 -13.80
CA ASN A 5 24.13 -43.37 -12.77
C ASN A 5 24.69 -41.98 -13.15
N ARG A 6 24.76 -41.65 -14.44
CA ARG A 6 25.18 -40.31 -14.90
C ARG A 6 24.07 -39.28 -14.70
N ARG A 7 22.81 -39.64 -14.96
CA ARG A 7 21.67 -38.73 -14.73
C ARG A 7 21.47 -38.39 -13.25
N LEU A 8 21.72 -39.33 -12.35
CA LEU A 8 21.63 -39.07 -10.91
C LEU A 8 22.75 -38.13 -10.41
N GLN A 9 23.96 -38.22 -10.97
CA GLN A 9 25.04 -37.28 -10.64
C GLN A 9 24.74 -35.85 -11.15
N ASP A 10 24.17 -35.71 -12.34
CA ASP A 10 23.84 -34.39 -12.89
C ASP A 10 22.72 -33.69 -12.08
N VAL A 11 21.74 -34.45 -11.59
CA VAL A 11 20.66 -33.89 -10.74
C VAL A 11 21.19 -33.51 -9.34
N LEU A 12 22.01 -34.35 -8.73
CA LEU A 12 22.60 -34.07 -7.41
C LEU A 12 23.57 -32.88 -7.43
N THR A 13 24.33 -32.72 -8.50
CA THR A 13 25.25 -31.58 -8.65
C THR A 13 24.52 -30.27 -8.87
N LEU A 14 23.40 -30.28 -9.60
CA LEU A 14 22.58 -29.09 -9.84
C LEU A 14 21.90 -28.58 -8.57
N ASP A 15 21.34 -29.48 -7.76
CA ASP A 15 20.72 -29.10 -6.48
C ASP A 15 21.76 -28.61 -5.47
N PHE A 16 22.93 -29.25 -5.40
CA PHE A 16 24.00 -28.83 -4.50
C PHE A 16 24.56 -27.44 -4.88
N HIS A 17 24.69 -27.15 -6.18
CA HIS A 17 25.12 -25.84 -6.65
C HIS A 17 24.07 -24.75 -6.33
N ARG A 18 22.77 -25.08 -6.44
CA ARG A 18 21.67 -24.17 -6.11
C ARG A 18 21.63 -23.85 -4.62
N THR A 19 21.83 -24.85 -3.76
CA THR A 19 21.89 -24.65 -2.31
C THR A 19 23.12 -23.82 -1.93
N ILE A 20 24.30 -24.11 -2.49
CA ILE A 20 25.53 -23.33 -2.23
C ILE A 20 25.38 -21.89 -2.70
N TYR A 21 24.83 -21.64 -3.89
CA TYR A 21 24.61 -20.28 -4.37
C TYR A 21 23.64 -19.51 -3.46
N HIS A 22 22.58 -20.17 -3.00
CA HIS A 22 21.61 -19.57 -2.08
C HIS A 22 22.23 -19.28 -0.70
N THR A 23 23.12 -20.14 -0.20
CA THR A 23 23.85 -19.88 1.06
C THR A 23 24.91 -18.79 0.90
N TYR A 24 25.60 -18.73 -0.25
CA TYR A 24 26.67 -17.77 -0.51
C TYR A 24 26.15 -16.35 -0.72
N THR A 25 25.03 -16.18 -1.45
CA THR A 25 24.35 -14.87 -1.55
C THR A 25 23.84 -14.41 -0.19
N HIS A 26 23.35 -15.34 0.65
CA HIS A 26 22.90 -15.02 2.00
C HIS A 26 24.05 -14.55 2.93
N ILE A 27 25.26 -15.10 2.76
CA ILE A 27 26.45 -14.70 3.54
C ILE A 27 27.03 -13.37 3.04
N GLN A 28 27.14 -13.16 1.72
CA GLN A 28 27.68 -11.92 1.15
C GLN A 28 26.75 -10.72 1.41
N PHE A 29 25.43 -10.91 1.31
CA PHE A 29 24.45 -9.87 1.69
C PHE A 29 24.51 -9.55 3.19
N LYS A 30 24.87 -10.53 4.03
CA LYS A 30 25.05 -10.34 5.47
C LYS A 30 26.29 -9.49 5.79
N TYR A 31 27.39 -9.62 5.06
CA TYR A 31 28.63 -8.87 5.33
C TYR A 31 28.60 -7.42 4.78
N ILE A 32 28.00 -7.20 3.61
CA ILE A 32 27.96 -5.87 2.99
C ILE A 32 27.05 -4.89 3.74
N PHE A 33 25.94 -5.38 4.32
CA PHE A 33 25.01 -4.52 5.07
C PHE A 33 25.39 -4.27 6.54
N HIS A 34 26.25 -5.09 7.14
CA HIS A 34 26.49 -5.06 8.59
C HIS A 34 27.57 -4.06 9.03
N ALA A 35 28.31 -3.45 8.09
CA ALA A 35 29.55 -2.77 8.43
C ALA A 35 29.41 -1.27 8.77
N LYS A 36 28.28 -0.59 8.53
CA LYS A 36 28.26 0.87 8.75
C LYS A 36 26.97 1.58 9.21
N THR A 37 25.79 0.95 9.28
CA THR A 37 24.57 1.67 9.73
C THR A 37 23.51 0.76 10.36
N PRO A 38 23.73 0.17 11.55
CA PRO A 38 22.71 -0.65 12.22
C PRO A 38 21.39 0.13 12.40
N ILE A 39 21.48 1.40 12.82
CA ILE A 39 20.32 2.28 13.03
C ILE A 39 19.51 2.50 11.74
N LEU A 40 20.17 2.81 10.62
CA LEU A 40 19.48 3.04 9.35
C LEU A 40 18.80 1.77 8.85
N MET A 41 19.42 0.61 9.08
CA MET A 41 18.85 -0.67 8.67
C MET A 41 17.61 -1.04 9.47
N ASP A 42 17.59 -0.76 10.77
CA ASP A 42 16.40 -0.96 11.59
C ASP A 42 15.29 0.01 11.16
N VAL A 43 15.62 1.28 10.90
CA VAL A 43 14.65 2.27 10.40
C VAL A 43 14.06 1.83 9.05
N LEU A 44 14.92 1.40 8.14
CA LEU A 44 14.53 0.96 6.80
C LEU A 44 13.71 -0.33 6.85
N ALA A 45 14.11 -1.30 7.68
CA ALA A 45 13.39 -2.55 7.85
C ALA A 45 12.00 -2.33 8.46
N SER A 46 11.89 -1.49 9.50
CA SER A 46 10.61 -1.14 10.12
C SER A 46 9.72 -0.35 9.15
N THR A 47 10.31 0.57 8.37
CA THR A 47 9.58 1.30 7.30
C THR A 47 9.08 0.35 6.22
N ALA A 48 9.92 -0.58 5.76
CA ALA A 48 9.54 -1.56 4.75
C ALA A 48 8.49 -2.54 5.27
N PHE A 49 8.60 -2.96 6.53
CA PHE A 49 7.60 -3.77 7.21
C PHE A 49 6.25 -3.04 7.26
N SER A 50 6.26 -1.78 7.68
CA SER A 50 5.10 -0.87 7.69
C SER A 50 4.42 -0.75 6.33
N LEU A 51 5.21 -0.45 5.29
CA LEU A 51 4.72 -0.34 3.92
C LEU A 51 4.20 -1.67 3.38
N THR A 52 4.80 -2.79 3.78
CA THR A 52 4.32 -4.12 3.40
C THR A 52 2.96 -4.42 4.03
N LEU A 53 2.77 -4.10 5.31
CA LEU A 53 1.48 -4.27 5.97
C LEU A 53 0.42 -3.34 5.36
N ALA A 54 0.78 -2.07 5.12
CA ALA A 54 -0.08 -1.11 4.42
C ALA A 54 -0.47 -1.63 3.03
N GLY A 55 0.48 -2.11 2.23
CA GLY A 55 0.22 -2.64 0.91
C GLY A 55 -0.67 -3.89 0.92
N ASN A 56 -0.41 -4.84 1.81
CA ASN A 56 -1.25 -6.03 1.99
C ASN A 56 -2.67 -5.67 2.45
N SER A 57 -2.82 -4.61 3.26
CA SER A 57 -4.14 -4.13 3.68
C SER A 57 -4.98 -3.61 2.49
N GLY A 58 -4.33 -3.14 1.41
CA GLY A 58 -5.01 -2.78 0.17
C GLY A 58 -5.55 -3.98 -0.62
N ILE A 59 -4.99 -5.17 -0.43
CA ILE A 59 -5.41 -6.41 -1.09
C ILE A 59 -6.49 -7.12 -0.28
N SER A 60 -6.21 -7.35 1.01
CA SER A 60 -7.10 -8.03 1.94
C SER A 60 -6.96 -7.42 3.34
N PRO A 61 -7.77 -6.41 3.66
CA PRO A 61 -7.62 -5.64 4.89
C PRO A 61 -7.87 -6.47 6.15
N PHE A 62 -8.92 -7.30 6.15
CA PHE A 62 -9.30 -8.08 7.34
C PHE A 62 -8.33 -9.23 7.59
N LEU A 63 -7.91 -9.93 6.53
CA LEU A 63 -6.89 -10.97 6.60
C LEU A 63 -5.55 -10.41 7.10
N THR A 64 -5.16 -9.23 6.64
CA THR A 64 -3.92 -8.58 7.09
C THR A 64 -3.97 -8.29 8.59
N MET A 65 -5.07 -7.71 9.09
CA MET A 65 -5.25 -7.45 10.52
C MET A 65 -5.33 -8.73 11.35
N LEU A 66 -5.99 -9.77 10.86
CA LEU A 66 -6.03 -11.08 11.51
C LEU A 66 -4.62 -11.67 11.65
N LEU A 67 -3.82 -11.64 10.58
CA LEU A 67 -2.45 -12.17 10.59
C LEU A 67 -1.53 -11.37 11.51
N ILE A 68 -1.66 -10.04 11.54
CA ILE A 68 -0.93 -9.19 12.48
C ILE A 68 -1.30 -9.57 13.91
N GLY A 69 -2.59 -9.69 14.25
CA GLY A 69 -3.01 -10.05 15.61
C GLY A 69 -2.58 -11.45 16.05
N ILE A 70 -2.56 -12.42 15.13
CA ILE A 70 -2.01 -13.75 15.39
C ILE A 70 -0.49 -13.66 15.62
N ALA A 71 0.22 -12.91 14.77
CA ALA A 71 1.66 -12.77 14.87
C ALA A 71 2.09 -12.07 16.17
N GLU A 72 1.37 -11.03 16.58
CA GLU A 72 1.54 -10.33 17.86
C GLU A 72 1.44 -11.31 19.03
N ARG A 73 0.37 -12.11 19.03
CA ARG A 73 0.10 -13.08 20.10
C ARG A 73 1.13 -14.21 20.16
N LEU A 74 1.69 -14.61 19.01
CA LEU A 74 2.71 -15.66 18.94
C LEU A 74 4.11 -15.16 19.31
N SER A 75 4.38 -13.86 19.17
CA SER A 75 5.71 -13.28 19.36
C SER A 75 5.61 -11.79 19.71
N PRO A 76 5.16 -11.44 20.93
CA PRO A 76 4.99 -10.05 21.34
C PRO A 76 6.30 -9.26 21.26
N ASP A 77 7.44 -9.90 21.58
CA ASP A 77 8.76 -9.26 21.54
C ASP A 77 9.21 -8.81 20.14
N ARG A 78 8.55 -9.25 19.06
CA ARG A 78 8.94 -8.91 17.68
C ARG A 78 8.32 -7.61 17.17
N PHE A 79 7.21 -7.22 17.77
CA PHE A 79 6.43 -6.06 17.38
C PHE A 79 6.38 -5.10 18.57
N HIS A 80 6.96 -3.91 18.42
CA HIS A 80 6.85 -2.91 19.46
C HIS A 80 5.63 -2.04 19.15
N MET A 81 4.44 -2.62 19.33
CA MET A 81 3.18 -1.87 19.30
C MET A 81 3.01 -1.08 20.60
N SER A 82 2.14 -0.06 20.60
CA SER A 82 1.72 0.56 21.86
C SER A 82 0.81 -0.39 22.63
N ASP A 83 0.87 -0.37 23.97
CA ASP A 83 0.06 -1.24 24.84
C ASP A 83 -1.44 -1.22 24.50
N VAL A 84 -1.96 -0.06 24.10
CA VAL A 84 -3.37 0.08 23.69
C VAL A 84 -3.63 -0.65 22.37
N MET A 85 -2.76 -0.49 21.38
CA MET A 85 -2.90 -1.16 20.09
C MET A 85 -2.69 -2.67 20.23
N GLU A 86 -1.67 -3.08 20.98
CA GLU A 86 -1.40 -4.48 21.29
C GLU A 86 -2.63 -5.13 21.93
N ASN A 87 -3.20 -4.52 22.97
CA ASN A 87 -4.41 -5.04 23.63
C ASN A 87 -5.61 -5.10 22.67
N VAL A 88 -5.82 -4.06 21.86
CA VAL A 88 -6.95 -4.02 20.92
C VAL A 88 -6.80 -5.07 19.82
N VAL A 89 -5.61 -5.23 19.25
CA VAL A 89 -5.36 -6.12 18.11
C VAL A 89 -5.19 -7.58 18.54
N SER A 90 -4.55 -7.84 19.67
CA SER A 90 -4.25 -9.21 20.15
C SER A 90 -5.34 -9.83 21.03
N SER A 91 -6.33 -9.05 21.49
CA SER A 91 -7.41 -9.57 22.33
C SER A 91 -8.23 -10.65 21.62
N TRP A 92 -8.62 -11.69 22.36
CA TRP A 92 -9.43 -12.79 21.82
C TRP A 92 -10.72 -12.34 21.11
N PRO A 93 -11.50 -11.38 21.65
CA PRO A 93 -12.69 -10.88 20.96
C PRO A 93 -12.36 -10.21 19.63
N SER A 94 -11.25 -9.46 19.57
CA SER A 94 -10.76 -8.83 18.34
C SER A 94 -10.36 -9.87 17.31
N LEU A 95 -9.57 -10.88 17.69
CA LEU A 95 -9.19 -11.98 16.79
C LEU A 95 -10.41 -12.75 16.25
N CYS A 96 -11.41 -13.00 17.10
CA CYS A 96 -12.66 -13.63 16.66
C CYS A 96 -13.38 -12.76 15.63
N LEU A 97 -13.49 -11.45 15.89
CA LEU A 97 -14.10 -10.49 14.97
C LEU A 97 -13.35 -10.44 13.62
N TRP A 98 -12.02 -10.33 13.63
CA TRP A 98 -11.21 -10.33 12.40
C TRP A 98 -11.34 -11.64 11.63
N THR A 99 -11.45 -12.77 12.32
CA THR A 99 -11.67 -14.09 11.68
C THR A 99 -13.01 -14.10 10.95
N ILE A 100 -14.08 -13.66 11.61
CA ILE A 100 -15.42 -13.58 11.00
C ILE A 100 -15.40 -12.64 9.79
N LEU A 101 -14.81 -11.44 9.94
CA LEU A 101 -14.69 -10.47 8.84
C LEU A 101 -13.88 -11.02 7.67
N THR A 102 -12.80 -11.76 7.94
CA THR A 102 -11.98 -12.41 6.91
C THR A 102 -12.77 -13.49 6.15
N VAL A 103 -13.57 -14.29 6.86
CA VAL A 103 -14.44 -15.29 6.21
C VAL A 103 -15.51 -14.60 5.37
N LEU A 104 -16.13 -13.54 5.88
CA LEU A 104 -17.12 -12.75 5.14
C LEU A 104 -16.50 -12.08 3.91
N GLU A 105 -15.28 -11.56 4.02
CA GLU A 105 -14.50 -11.01 2.92
C GLU A 105 -14.28 -12.07 1.83
N TYR A 106 -13.82 -13.25 2.22
CA TYR A 106 -13.56 -14.35 1.30
C TYR A 106 -14.84 -14.86 0.60
N VAL A 107 -15.91 -15.05 1.37
CA VAL A 107 -17.22 -15.48 0.83
C VAL A 107 -17.81 -14.41 -0.08
N GLY A 108 -17.71 -13.14 0.31
CA GLY A 108 -18.18 -12.01 -0.50
C GLY A 108 -17.50 -11.93 -1.85
N LYS A 109 -16.18 -12.19 -1.90
CA LYS A 109 -15.38 -12.26 -3.12
C LYS A 109 -15.74 -13.45 -4.02
N CYS A 110 -16.42 -14.47 -3.52
CA CYS A 110 -16.88 -15.61 -4.32
C CYS A 110 -18.23 -15.37 -5.01
N VAL A 111 -18.99 -14.32 -4.63
CA VAL A 111 -20.33 -14.06 -5.16
C VAL A 111 -20.32 -12.73 -5.93
N PRO A 112 -20.53 -12.73 -7.27
CA PRO A 112 -20.34 -11.52 -8.10
C PRO A 112 -21.12 -10.27 -7.66
N VAL A 113 -22.35 -10.47 -7.16
CA VAL A 113 -23.21 -9.36 -6.68
C VAL A 113 -22.68 -8.77 -5.36
N ILE A 114 -22.17 -9.63 -4.48
CA ILE A 114 -21.66 -9.22 -3.18
C ILE A 114 -20.25 -8.62 -3.33
N ASP A 115 -19.46 -9.12 -4.28
CA ASP A 115 -18.10 -8.65 -4.56
C ASP A 115 -18.06 -7.14 -4.80
N GLN A 116 -18.98 -6.59 -5.61
CA GLN A 116 -19.06 -5.14 -5.85
C GLN A 116 -19.35 -4.33 -4.57
N ILE A 117 -20.20 -4.85 -3.69
CA ILE A 117 -20.53 -4.19 -2.42
C ILE A 117 -19.34 -4.27 -1.47
N VAL A 118 -18.70 -5.44 -1.39
CA VAL A 118 -17.52 -5.66 -0.55
C VAL A 118 -16.37 -4.79 -1.01
N ASP A 119 -16.13 -4.67 -2.32
CA ASP A 119 -15.09 -3.81 -2.87
C ASP A 119 -15.37 -2.32 -2.59
N GLY A 120 -16.64 -1.89 -2.63
CA GLY A 120 -17.04 -0.54 -2.23
C GLY A 120 -16.78 -0.26 -0.73
N VAL A 121 -17.08 -1.23 0.14
CA VAL A 121 -16.82 -1.14 1.58
C VAL A 121 -15.31 -1.18 1.87
N GLU A 122 -14.56 -2.05 1.19
CA GLU A 122 -13.10 -2.14 1.30
C GLU A 122 -12.44 -0.81 0.89
N ALA A 123 -12.89 -0.16 -0.19
CA ALA A 123 -12.33 1.13 -0.60
C ALA A 123 -12.42 2.22 0.49
N PHE A 124 -13.41 2.14 1.37
CA PHE A 124 -13.55 3.03 2.52
C PHE A 124 -12.72 2.60 3.74
N ILE A 125 -12.65 1.29 3.99
CA ILE A 125 -11.97 0.72 5.17
C ILE A 125 -10.44 0.66 4.98
N VAL A 126 -9.96 0.44 3.76
CA VAL A 126 -8.54 0.26 3.42
C VAL A 126 -7.67 1.42 3.92
N PRO A 127 -8.01 2.71 3.70
CA PRO A 127 -7.23 3.82 4.26
C PRO A 127 -7.12 3.76 5.79
N VAL A 128 -8.21 3.45 6.49
CA VAL A 128 -8.25 3.38 7.95
C VAL A 128 -7.41 2.22 8.47
N LEU A 129 -7.52 1.04 7.87
CA LEU A 129 -6.71 -0.11 8.29
C LEU A 129 -5.25 0.04 7.89
N SER A 130 -4.95 0.72 6.78
CA SER A 130 -3.58 1.07 6.40
C SER A 130 -2.95 2.02 7.41
N THR A 131 -3.68 3.03 7.92
CA THR A 131 -3.11 3.92 8.95
C THR A 131 -2.89 3.20 10.27
N LEU A 132 -3.79 2.31 10.67
CA LEU A 132 -3.62 1.48 11.87
C LEU A 132 -2.45 0.48 11.72
N ALA A 133 -2.34 -0.17 10.57
CA ALA A 133 -1.24 -1.09 10.28
C ALA A 133 0.11 -0.36 10.18
N THR A 134 0.12 0.87 9.67
CA THR A 134 1.33 1.69 9.66
C THR A 134 1.68 2.14 11.07
N SER A 135 0.72 2.69 11.83
CA SER A 135 0.96 3.24 13.17
C SER A 135 1.44 2.18 14.16
N SER A 136 0.97 0.94 14.02
CA SER A 136 1.38 -0.17 14.88
C SER A 136 2.88 -0.49 14.76
N THR A 137 3.49 -0.23 13.61
CA THR A 137 4.94 -0.44 13.39
C THR A 137 5.82 0.73 13.86
N PHE A 138 5.24 1.89 14.17
CA PHE A 138 5.99 3.09 14.57
C PHE A 138 6.13 3.27 16.09
N GLY A 139 5.43 2.48 16.91
CA GLY A 139 5.61 2.46 18.37
C GLY A 139 7.08 2.25 18.77
N THR A 140 7.85 1.58 17.92
CA THR A 140 9.28 1.29 18.10
C THR A 140 10.18 2.53 18.20
N TYR A 141 9.79 3.68 17.64
CA TYR A 141 10.66 4.87 17.62
C TYR A 141 10.42 5.84 18.79
N GLY A 142 9.36 5.63 19.58
CA GLY A 142 8.92 6.57 20.63
C GLY A 142 9.47 6.27 22.02
N SER A 143 9.81 5.01 22.33
CA SER A 143 10.48 4.64 23.59
C SER A 143 11.96 4.98 23.53
N ASN A 144 12.24 6.27 23.50
CA ASN A 144 13.47 6.78 24.09
C ASN A 144 13.25 6.76 25.59
N ASP A 145 13.19 5.54 26.15
CA ASP A 145 13.29 5.36 27.58
C ASP A 145 14.63 5.97 27.96
N ASN A 146 14.55 7.18 28.51
CA ASN A 146 15.48 7.62 29.53
C ASN A 146 15.40 6.58 30.66
N TYR A 147 15.94 5.39 30.42
CA TYR A 147 16.73 4.70 31.41
C TYR A 147 17.87 5.66 31.75
N ASN A 148 17.50 6.67 32.55
CA ASN A 148 18.33 7.11 33.64
C ASN A 148 18.61 5.85 34.45
N GLU A 149 19.60 5.09 33.99
CA GLU A 149 20.47 4.25 34.79
C GLU A 149 21.25 5.18 35.74
N ASN A 150 20.50 5.99 36.50
CA ASN A 150 20.86 6.45 37.82
C ASN A 150 20.26 5.45 38.82
N ASP A 151 20.44 4.16 38.52
CA ASP A 151 20.66 3.17 39.57
C ASP A 151 22.06 3.44 40.16
N ASN A 152 22.23 4.66 40.67
CA ASN A 152 23.27 4.98 41.62
C ASN A 152 22.77 4.38 42.92
N GLY A 153 22.93 3.06 43.02
CA GLY A 153 22.92 2.31 44.25
C GLY A 153 24.06 2.79 45.13
N ASN A 154 23.99 4.04 45.59
CA ASN A 154 24.77 4.55 46.69
C ASN A 154 23.85 4.63 47.90
N ASN A 155 23.68 3.44 48.45
CA ASN A 155 23.58 3.19 49.88
C ASN A 155 24.57 4.11 50.64
N SER A 156 24.09 5.27 51.09
CA SER A 156 24.76 6.01 52.15
C SER A 156 23.70 6.71 53.00
N ASN A 157 23.27 5.98 54.05
CA ASN A 157 22.84 6.57 55.31
C ASN A 157 23.65 7.84 55.60
N ASN A 158 22.99 8.98 55.81
CA ASN A 158 23.32 9.92 56.88
C ASN A 158 22.29 11.06 56.99
N ASN A 159 21.57 11.02 58.11
CA ASN A 159 21.22 12.14 59.00
C ASN A 159 20.50 13.37 58.46
N ILE A 160 19.21 13.41 58.80
CA ILE A 160 18.53 14.43 59.63
C ILE A 160 19.38 15.65 60.05
N TYR A 161 18.79 16.84 59.81
CA TYR A 161 19.07 18.22 60.26
C TYR A 161 19.77 19.19 59.28
N ASN A 162 18.96 20.08 58.69
CA ASN A 162 19.14 21.55 58.56
C ASN A 162 18.06 22.05 57.57
N GLU A 163 16.95 22.65 58.00
CA GLU A 163 16.82 24.03 58.50
C GLU A 163 17.49 25.07 57.58
N GLY A 164 16.62 25.74 56.80
CA GLY A 164 16.74 27.11 56.32
C GLY A 164 17.98 27.50 55.52
N ASN A 165 17.85 27.62 54.19
CA ASN A 165 18.08 28.94 53.59
C ASN A 165 17.48 29.03 52.17
N ASN A 166 16.67 30.05 52.01
CA ASN A 166 16.10 30.51 50.76
C ASN A 166 17.19 31.35 50.06
N ASN A 167 17.73 30.91 48.93
CA ASN A 167 18.53 31.77 48.06
C ASN A 167 18.44 31.29 46.61
N ASN A 168 17.62 32.02 45.85
CA ASN A 168 17.90 32.53 44.51
C ASN A 168 19.19 31.99 43.88
N ASN A 169 19.02 31.08 42.92
CA ASN A 169 19.88 31.08 41.75
C ASN A 169 19.00 30.80 40.53
N GLU A 170 18.53 31.90 39.94
CA GLU A 170 18.25 32.02 38.52
C GLU A 170 19.53 31.70 37.72
N ASN A 171 19.87 30.42 37.63
CA ASN A 171 20.68 29.96 36.51
C ASN A 171 19.70 29.36 35.51
N ASN A 172 19.23 30.26 34.65
CA ASN A 172 18.74 29.98 33.31
C ASN A 172 19.77 29.13 32.55
N GLU A 173 19.94 27.87 32.91
CA GLU A 173 20.31 26.86 31.94
C GLU A 173 19.05 26.59 31.11
N ARG A 174 18.77 27.52 30.20
CA ARG A 174 18.21 27.18 28.89
C ARG A 174 19.27 26.35 28.18
N ASN A 175 19.57 25.17 28.72
CA ASN A 175 20.39 24.20 28.06
C ASN A 175 19.57 23.75 26.86
N LEU A 176 20.06 24.12 25.68
CA LEU A 176 19.38 23.98 24.40
C LEU A 176 18.90 22.54 24.21
N THR A 177 17.64 22.32 24.58
CA THR A 177 16.78 21.19 24.19
C THR A 177 16.34 21.33 22.73
N SER A 178 17.07 22.12 21.93
CA SER A 178 16.76 22.45 20.53
C SER A 178 17.14 21.32 19.57
N THR A 179 18.07 20.44 19.95
CA THR A 179 18.38 19.23 19.17
C THR A 179 17.37 18.11 19.40
N HIS A 180 16.86 17.96 20.63
CA HIS A 180 15.81 16.99 20.95
C HIS A 180 14.46 17.39 20.33
N SER A 181 14.16 18.69 20.23
CA SER A 181 12.97 19.14 19.51
C SER A 181 13.07 18.91 17.99
N LEU A 182 14.24 19.14 17.39
CA LEU A 182 14.43 18.96 15.95
C LEU A 182 14.40 17.48 15.54
N SER A 183 15.02 16.57 16.31
CA SER A 183 14.95 15.13 16.04
C SER A 183 13.51 14.60 16.14
N THR A 184 12.77 15.04 17.15
CA THR A 184 11.35 14.66 17.35
C THR A 184 10.47 15.16 16.20
N VAL A 185 10.69 16.40 15.74
CA VAL A 185 9.96 16.96 14.59
C VAL A 185 10.26 16.20 13.30
N ILE A 186 11.54 15.90 13.02
CA ILE A 186 11.92 15.11 11.84
C ILE A 186 11.30 13.71 11.89
N GLN A 187 11.34 13.04 13.05
CA GLN A 187 10.76 11.72 13.22
C GLN A 187 9.24 11.72 13.01
N THR A 188 8.55 12.72 13.57
CA THR A 188 7.10 12.89 13.39
C THR A 188 6.75 13.15 11.93
N PHE A 189 7.53 14.01 11.25
CA PHE A 189 7.35 14.29 9.83
C PHE A 189 7.55 13.03 8.96
N PHE A 190 8.59 12.25 9.26
CA PHE A 190 8.87 10.99 8.58
C PHE A 190 7.75 9.96 8.79
N GLN A 191 7.24 9.83 10.02
CA GLN A 191 6.10 8.98 10.34
C GLN A 191 4.84 9.38 9.56
N ILE A 192 4.50 10.67 9.51
CA ILE A 192 3.38 11.19 8.72
C ILE A 192 3.56 10.86 7.24
N THR A 193 4.79 11.06 6.72
CA THR A 193 5.12 10.77 5.32
C THR A 193 4.93 9.28 5.00
N ILE A 194 5.32 8.39 5.90
CA ILE A 194 5.16 6.94 5.69
C ILE A 194 3.70 6.52 5.82
N ILE A 195 2.93 7.08 6.76
CA ILE A 195 1.48 6.86 6.83
C ILE A 195 0.81 7.30 5.52
N PHE A 196 1.13 8.49 5.03
CA PHE A 196 0.60 8.97 3.77
C PHE A 196 1.00 8.08 2.58
N THR A 197 2.26 7.67 2.52
CA THR A 197 2.77 6.75 1.49
C THR A 197 2.09 5.38 1.58
N GLY A 198 1.85 4.88 2.80
CA GLY A 198 1.13 3.64 3.05
C GLY A 198 -0.30 3.69 2.57
N ILE A 199 -1.04 4.77 2.85
CA ILE A 199 -2.41 4.98 2.35
C ILE A 199 -2.42 4.99 0.82
N LEU A 200 -1.51 5.75 0.19
CA LEU A 200 -1.42 5.81 -1.28
C LEU A 200 -1.08 4.44 -1.88
N LEU A 201 -0.18 3.69 -1.25
CA LEU A 201 0.21 2.35 -1.67
C LEU A 201 -0.98 1.39 -1.56
N ALA A 202 -1.69 1.39 -0.42
CA ALA A 202 -2.85 0.56 -0.17
C ALA A 202 -3.97 0.83 -1.18
N LEU A 203 -4.28 2.11 -1.44
CA LEU A 203 -5.27 2.50 -2.46
C LEU A 203 -4.83 2.10 -3.87
N SER A 204 -3.54 2.28 -4.21
CA SER A 204 -3.02 1.90 -5.52
C SER A 204 -3.13 0.40 -5.77
N LEU A 205 -2.81 -0.42 -4.77
CA LEU A 205 -2.95 -1.88 -4.83
C LEU A 205 -4.42 -2.32 -4.83
N HIS A 206 -5.29 -1.64 -4.08
CA HIS A 206 -6.72 -1.91 -4.10
C HIS A 206 -7.32 -1.63 -5.50
N PHE A 207 -6.97 -0.50 -6.13
CA PHE A 207 -7.39 -0.22 -7.51
C PHE A 207 -6.75 -1.17 -8.52
N PHE A 208 -5.50 -1.60 -8.29
CA PHE A 208 -4.87 -2.63 -9.11
C PHE A 208 -5.65 -3.95 -9.04
N LYS A 209 -6.06 -4.36 -7.83
CA LYS A 209 -6.93 -5.52 -7.58
C LYS A 209 -8.23 -5.40 -8.40
N MET A 210 -8.93 -4.27 -8.29
CA MET A 210 -10.14 -3.99 -9.08
C MET A 210 -9.90 -4.14 -10.58
N LEU A 211 -8.79 -3.58 -11.08
CA LEU A 211 -8.46 -3.62 -12.51
C LEU A 211 -8.18 -5.04 -12.99
N VAL A 212 -7.44 -5.82 -12.22
CA VAL A 212 -7.15 -7.22 -12.55
C VAL A 212 -8.43 -8.06 -12.56
N ARG A 213 -9.37 -7.82 -11.64
CA ARG A 213 -10.68 -8.48 -11.64
C ARG A 213 -11.54 -8.13 -12.85
N LEU A 214 -11.53 -6.87 -13.27
CA LEU A 214 -12.21 -6.44 -14.50
C LEU A 214 -11.65 -7.11 -15.76
N LEU A 215 -10.39 -7.55 -15.75
CA LEU A 215 -9.79 -8.34 -16.84
C LEU A 215 -10.12 -9.83 -16.76
N GLY A 216 -10.41 -10.34 -15.56
CA GLY A 216 -10.62 -11.75 -15.27
C GLY A 216 -12.08 -12.20 -15.26
N VAL A 217 -12.96 -11.55 -16.04
CA VAL A 217 -14.41 -11.85 -16.04
C VAL A 217 -14.65 -13.34 -16.35
N GLY A 218 -15.36 -14.03 -15.44
CA GLY A 218 -15.78 -15.43 -15.63
C GLY A 218 -15.20 -16.39 -14.60
N CYS A 219 -14.73 -17.56 -15.06
CA CYS A 219 -14.28 -18.65 -14.19
C CYS A 219 -12.96 -18.38 -13.44
N LEU A 220 -12.26 -17.28 -13.76
CA LEU A 220 -10.94 -16.99 -13.23
C LEU A 220 -10.96 -16.24 -11.89
N THR A 221 -12.09 -15.61 -11.53
CA THR A 221 -12.27 -14.88 -10.26
C THR A 221 -11.89 -15.70 -9.02
N PRO A 222 -12.40 -16.93 -8.80
CA PRO A 222 -12.03 -17.71 -7.61
C PRO A 222 -10.54 -18.05 -7.55
N PHE A 223 -9.92 -18.30 -8.70
CA PHE A 223 -8.47 -18.53 -8.76
C PHE A 223 -7.70 -17.26 -8.36
N LEU A 224 -8.16 -16.11 -8.83
CA LEU A 224 -7.58 -14.81 -8.49
C LEU A 224 -7.69 -14.51 -7.00
N THR A 225 -8.85 -14.79 -6.38
CA THR A 225 -9.05 -14.66 -4.92
C THR A 225 -8.09 -15.55 -4.13
N VAL A 226 -7.82 -16.78 -4.57
CA VAL A 226 -6.84 -17.65 -3.93
C VAL A 226 -5.42 -17.09 -4.07
N VAL A 227 -5.06 -16.56 -5.26
CA VAL A 227 -3.75 -15.90 -5.47
C VAL A 227 -3.61 -14.65 -4.61
N GLU A 228 -4.66 -13.84 -4.47
CA GLU A 228 -4.69 -12.67 -3.59
C GLU A 228 -4.45 -13.08 -2.13
N ALA A 229 -5.24 -14.03 -1.61
CA ALA A 229 -5.14 -14.48 -0.23
C ALA A 229 -3.76 -15.11 0.07
N THR A 230 -3.25 -15.95 -0.83
CA THR A 230 -1.92 -16.55 -0.69
C THR A 230 -0.81 -15.50 -0.73
N THR A 231 -0.92 -14.48 -1.58
CA THR A 231 0.04 -13.36 -1.63
C THR A 231 0.05 -12.56 -0.33
N VAL A 232 -1.12 -12.30 0.27
CA VAL A 232 -1.22 -11.60 1.55
C VAL A 232 -0.64 -12.44 2.69
N VAL A 233 -1.03 -13.71 2.80
CA VAL A 233 -0.53 -14.62 3.84
C VAL A 233 0.99 -14.76 3.75
N THR A 234 1.51 -15.03 2.54
CA THR A 234 2.96 -15.18 2.35
C THR A 234 3.69 -13.86 2.57
N GLY A 235 3.18 -12.75 2.06
CA GLY A 235 3.76 -11.41 2.24
C GLY A 235 3.87 -11.00 3.71
N VAL A 236 2.80 -11.18 4.48
CA VAL A 236 2.81 -10.87 5.93
C VAL A 236 3.75 -11.82 6.67
N LEU A 237 3.64 -13.14 6.48
CA LEU A 237 4.49 -14.11 7.19
C LEU A 237 5.98 -13.89 6.88
N ILE A 238 6.34 -13.69 5.60
CA ILE A 238 7.72 -13.41 5.20
C ILE A 238 8.23 -12.15 5.88
N SER A 239 7.41 -11.11 5.96
CA SER A 239 7.77 -9.82 6.56
C SER A 239 7.98 -9.93 8.07
N VAL A 240 7.18 -10.75 8.75
CA VAL A 240 7.31 -11.01 10.19
C VAL A 240 8.53 -11.87 10.53
N PHE A 241 8.78 -12.92 9.75
CA PHE A 241 9.90 -13.83 10.03
C PHE A 241 11.25 -13.27 9.60
N VAL A 242 11.28 -12.51 8.50
CA VAL A 242 12.54 -12.04 7.89
C VAL A 242 12.42 -10.55 7.52
N ARG A 243 12.74 -9.68 8.48
CA ARG A 243 12.75 -8.21 8.30
C ARG A 243 13.50 -7.72 7.04
N LYS A 244 14.53 -8.45 6.60
CA LYS A 244 15.27 -8.14 5.36
C LYS A 244 14.45 -8.40 4.09
N LEU A 245 13.62 -9.44 4.07
CA LEU A 245 12.76 -9.74 2.93
C LEU A 245 11.59 -8.76 2.82
N ALA A 246 11.15 -8.16 3.93
CA ALA A 246 10.18 -7.06 3.90
C ALA A 246 10.66 -5.89 3.02
N ILE A 247 11.96 -5.57 3.00
CA ILE A 247 12.51 -4.50 2.13
C ILE A 247 12.31 -4.84 0.65
N VAL A 248 12.61 -6.08 0.26
CA VAL A 248 12.43 -6.54 -1.11
C VAL A 248 10.96 -6.54 -1.50
N PHE A 249 10.09 -7.04 -0.61
CA PHE A 249 8.67 -7.14 -0.86
C PHE A 249 7.99 -5.76 -0.94
N ALA A 250 8.32 -4.83 -0.03
CA ALA A 250 7.89 -3.44 -0.10
C ALA A 250 8.36 -2.77 -1.41
N GLY A 251 9.60 -3.04 -1.84
CA GLY A 251 10.10 -2.57 -3.13
C GLY A 251 9.28 -3.09 -4.32
N CYS A 252 8.95 -4.39 -4.33
CA CYS A 252 8.07 -4.97 -5.35
C CYS A 252 6.68 -4.33 -5.36
N MET A 253 6.08 -4.09 -4.19
CA MET A 253 4.79 -3.40 -4.08
C MET A 253 4.84 -1.96 -4.59
N LEU A 254 5.90 -1.21 -4.26
CA LEU A 254 6.11 0.15 -4.77
C LEU A 254 6.28 0.18 -6.29
N LEU A 255 7.01 -0.78 -6.85
CA LEU A 255 7.16 -0.91 -8.30
C LEU A 255 5.83 -1.25 -8.98
N ALA A 256 5.03 -2.16 -8.40
CA ALA A 256 3.70 -2.49 -8.91
C ALA A 256 2.76 -1.28 -8.86
N ALA A 257 2.75 -0.54 -7.74
CA ALA A 257 1.96 0.69 -7.58
C ALA A 257 2.41 1.80 -8.54
N GLY A 258 3.73 1.97 -8.73
CA GLY A 258 4.29 2.92 -9.69
C GLY A 258 3.95 2.57 -11.14
N TYR A 259 4.00 1.30 -11.50
CA TYR A 259 3.56 0.81 -12.81
C TYR A 259 2.07 1.10 -13.05
N ASN A 260 1.22 0.85 -12.04
CA ASN A 260 -0.22 1.15 -12.14
C ASN A 260 -0.48 2.65 -12.29
N ALA A 261 0.20 3.48 -11.48
CA ALA A 261 0.10 4.95 -11.57
C ALA A 261 0.52 5.46 -12.95
N LYS A 262 1.64 4.95 -13.50
CA LYS A 262 2.12 5.27 -14.84
C LYS A 262 1.08 4.91 -15.92
N ARG A 263 0.57 3.67 -15.90
CA ARG A 263 -0.43 3.22 -16.87
C ARG A 263 -1.72 4.06 -16.81
N ARG A 264 -2.13 4.47 -15.61
CA ARG A 264 -3.31 5.34 -15.43
C ARG A 264 -3.06 6.75 -15.97
N TYR A 265 -1.84 7.28 -15.81
CA TYR A 265 -1.46 8.58 -16.35
C TYR A 265 -1.45 8.58 -17.89
N GLU A 266 -0.88 7.55 -18.52
CA GLU A 266 -0.88 7.41 -20.00
C GLU A 266 -2.31 7.41 -20.56
N LYS A 267 -3.21 6.63 -19.94
CA LYS A 267 -4.62 6.58 -20.36
C LYS A 267 -5.37 7.91 -20.15
N TRP A 268 -4.96 8.70 -19.15
CA TRP A 268 -5.52 10.03 -18.92
C TRP A 268 -5.06 11.01 -20.00
N GLU A 269 -3.78 10.95 -20.39
CA GLU A 269 -3.21 11.76 -21.46
C GLU A 269 -3.86 11.48 -22.83
N GLU A 270 -4.10 10.21 -23.16
CA GLU A 270 -4.79 9.81 -24.41
C GLU A 270 -6.20 10.42 -24.51
N ARG A 271 -6.92 10.50 -23.39
CA ARG A 271 -8.27 11.09 -23.35
C ARG A 271 -8.24 12.60 -23.61
N HIS A 272 -7.28 13.30 -23.02
CA HIS A 272 -7.16 14.75 -23.20
C HIS A 272 -6.76 15.12 -24.63
N LYS A 273 -5.91 14.31 -25.29
CA LYS A 273 -5.58 14.53 -26.71
C LYS A 273 -6.80 14.36 -27.62
N GLY A 274 -7.64 13.35 -27.36
CA GLY A 274 -8.88 13.14 -28.12
C GLY A 274 -9.86 14.32 -27.99
N ASP A 275 -10.02 14.85 -26.78
CA ASP A 275 -10.92 15.99 -26.52
C ASP A 275 -10.44 17.27 -27.23
N ASP A 276 -9.13 17.50 -27.31
CA ASP A 276 -8.55 18.66 -28.00
C ASP A 276 -8.67 18.54 -29.53
N ASP A 277 -8.46 17.34 -30.09
CA ASP A 277 -8.65 17.07 -31.52
C ASP A 277 -10.13 17.23 -31.93
N GLU A 278 -11.07 16.77 -31.10
CA GLU A 278 -12.50 16.92 -31.34
C GLU A 278 -12.93 18.40 -31.31
N ARG A 279 -12.39 19.18 -30.36
CA ARG A 279 -12.62 20.64 -30.29
C ARG A 279 -12.06 21.38 -31.51
N GLN A 280 -10.89 20.99 -32.00
CA GLN A 280 -10.31 21.56 -33.22
C GLN A 280 -11.15 21.20 -34.46
N LEU A 281 -11.65 19.97 -34.55
CA LEU A 281 -12.53 19.54 -35.65
C LEU A 281 -13.85 20.34 -35.65
N GLN A 282 -14.46 20.54 -34.47
CA GLN A 282 -15.67 21.34 -34.31
C GLN A 282 -15.43 22.82 -34.70
N GLN A 283 -14.29 23.39 -34.35
CA GLN A 283 -13.93 24.76 -34.76
C GLN A 283 -13.73 24.88 -36.28
N HIS A 284 -13.08 23.90 -36.91
CA HIS A 284 -12.92 23.89 -38.37
C HIS A 284 -14.25 23.75 -39.11
N GLN A 285 -15.17 22.90 -38.63
CA GLN A 285 -16.50 22.80 -39.21
C GLN A 285 -17.28 24.12 -39.08
N HIS A 286 -17.17 24.79 -37.93
CA HIS A 286 -17.89 26.05 -37.72
C HIS A 286 -17.39 27.17 -38.66
N GLN A 287 -16.07 27.24 -38.89
CA GLN A 287 -15.48 28.18 -39.86
C GLN A 287 -15.91 27.88 -41.31
N GLN A 288 -16.02 26.61 -41.70
CA GLN A 288 -16.48 26.25 -43.06
C GLN A 288 -17.95 26.63 -43.29
N CYS A 289 -18.81 26.51 -42.27
CA CYS A 289 -20.19 26.96 -42.32
C CYS A 289 -20.31 28.49 -42.46
N GLU A 290 -19.50 29.28 -41.75
CA GLU A 290 -19.51 30.75 -41.88
C GLU A 290 -19.05 31.23 -43.26
N VAL A 291 -18.03 30.59 -43.84
CA VAL A 291 -17.52 30.97 -45.17
C VAL A 291 -18.54 30.65 -46.28
N SER A 292 -19.26 29.52 -46.18
CA SER A 292 -20.29 29.17 -47.17
C SER A 292 -21.54 30.08 -47.07
N GLY A 293 -21.84 30.64 -45.90
CA GLY A 293 -23.01 31.51 -45.69
C GLY A 293 -22.87 32.95 -46.20
N SER A 294 -21.64 33.44 -46.43
CA SER A 294 -21.42 34.83 -46.92
C SER A 294 -21.38 34.98 -48.44
N GLY A 295 -21.45 33.89 -49.21
CA GLY A 295 -21.35 33.92 -50.67
C GLY A 295 -22.65 34.27 -51.42
N ASP A 296 -23.82 34.04 -50.83
CA ASP A 296 -25.09 34.04 -51.59
C ASP A 296 -26.03 35.23 -51.31
N ALA A 297 -25.58 36.26 -50.57
CA ALA A 297 -26.40 37.44 -50.29
C ALA A 297 -26.54 38.43 -51.48
N LEU A 298 -26.06 38.06 -52.68
CA LEU A 298 -26.09 38.92 -53.88
C LEU A 298 -26.56 38.17 -55.14
N SER A 299 -27.65 37.40 -55.04
CA SER A 299 -28.46 37.08 -56.21
C SER A 299 -29.94 36.96 -55.82
N GLY A 300 -30.64 38.09 -55.95
CA GLY A 300 -32.09 38.12 -55.83
C GLY A 300 -32.76 37.17 -56.81
N GLY A 301 -33.68 36.36 -56.31
CA GLY A 301 -34.46 35.43 -57.12
C GLY A 301 -35.49 34.73 -56.26
N HIS A 302 -36.64 35.38 -56.09
CA HIS A 302 -37.87 34.77 -55.60
C HIS A 302 -38.08 33.39 -56.22
N HIS A 303 -37.95 32.32 -55.45
CA HIS A 303 -38.77 31.13 -55.60
C HIS A 303 -38.90 30.42 -54.26
N GLY A 304 -40.12 30.46 -53.72
CA GLY A 304 -40.48 29.67 -52.57
C GLY A 304 -40.34 28.19 -52.89
N ARG A 305 -39.73 27.44 -51.97
CA ARG A 305 -39.88 26.00 -51.95
C ARG A 305 -39.79 25.51 -50.51
N ALA A 306 -40.96 25.13 -50.01
CA ALA A 306 -41.12 24.32 -48.81
C ALA A 306 -40.45 22.95 -49.04
N ILE A 307 -39.49 22.59 -48.17
CA ILE A 307 -38.93 21.24 -48.02
C ILE A 307 -38.62 21.11 -46.52
N THR A 308 -39.64 20.71 -45.75
CA THR A 308 -39.77 19.38 -45.13
C THR A 308 -38.76 19.11 -44.02
N THR A 309 -39.26 19.29 -42.79
CA THR A 309 -39.07 18.45 -41.62
C THR A 309 -38.80 16.98 -41.96
N GLU A 310 -37.56 16.51 -41.74
CA GLU A 310 -37.23 15.08 -41.62
C GLU A 310 -35.82 14.91 -41.02
N TYR A 311 -35.63 15.27 -39.74
CA TYR A 311 -34.39 14.94 -39.00
C TYR A 311 -34.66 14.64 -37.51
N GLU A 312 -35.79 13.99 -37.22
CA GLU A 312 -36.13 13.57 -35.85
C GLU A 312 -36.57 12.09 -35.81
N GLN A 313 -35.84 11.23 -36.53
CA GLN A 313 -36.13 9.79 -36.51
C GLN A 313 -34.90 8.90 -36.77
N MET A 314 -33.79 9.15 -36.08
CA MET A 314 -32.70 8.16 -35.97
C MET A 314 -32.05 8.27 -34.59
N LYS A 315 -32.66 7.65 -33.57
CA LYS A 315 -31.95 7.43 -32.29
C LYS A 315 -32.35 6.18 -31.50
N ASP A 316 -33.05 5.23 -32.13
CA ASP A 316 -33.38 3.94 -31.50
C ASP A 316 -32.92 2.79 -32.41
N GLU A 317 -31.61 2.57 -32.51
CA GLU A 317 -31.08 1.28 -32.95
C GLU A 317 -30.87 0.40 -31.70
N PRO A 318 -31.57 -0.74 -31.55
CA PRO A 318 -31.30 -1.68 -30.48
C PRO A 318 -29.95 -2.36 -30.74
N VAL A 319 -29.01 -2.15 -29.82
CA VAL A 319 -27.74 -2.90 -29.77
C VAL A 319 -28.06 -4.38 -29.64
N ILE A 320 -27.83 -5.13 -30.72
CA ILE A 320 -27.89 -6.59 -30.73
C ILE A 320 -26.69 -7.10 -29.92
N GLU A 321 -26.95 -7.52 -28.68
CA GLU A 321 -26.00 -8.26 -27.86
C GLU A 321 -25.74 -9.62 -28.50
N ASN A 322 -24.56 -9.75 -29.11
CA ASN A 322 -24.04 -10.99 -29.65
C ASN A 322 -23.62 -11.88 -28.48
N SER A 323 -24.50 -12.80 -28.07
CA SER A 323 -24.19 -13.88 -27.13
C SER A 323 -23.40 -14.98 -27.87
N GLY A 324 -22.09 -14.75 -27.99
CA GLY A 324 -21.11 -15.73 -28.44
C GLY A 324 -20.69 -16.64 -27.28
N SER A 325 -20.77 -17.94 -27.54
CA SER A 325 -20.49 -19.09 -26.66
C SER A 325 -19.08 -19.16 -26.09
#